data_AF-V7BIR1-F1
#
_entry.id   AF-V7BIR1-F1
#
_cell.length_a   1.000
_cell.length_b   1.000
_cell.length_c   1.000
_cell.angle_alpha   90.00
_cell.angle_beta   90.00
_cell.angle_gamma   90.00
#
_symmetry.space_group_name_H-M   'P 1'
#
loop_
_entity.id
_entity.type
_entity.pdbx_description
1 polymer ?
#
loop_
_entity_poly.entity_id
_entity_poly.type
_entity_poly.pdbx_seq_one_letter_code
_entity_poly.pdbx_strand_id
1 'polypeptide(L)'
;MNDLISGSFSRFRSERASPDRHHVIEMTGVGGDGAGGVKVNLDKFFEDVESVKEELKELEGLAQSLRRSHEQSKTLHNANAVKDLRSRMDGDVSVALKKAKLIKLKLEALDRSNAANRNLPGCGPGSSSDRTRTSVVNGLKKKLKDSMESFNEIRQLVSSEYRETVQRRYFTVTGENPDDNTLDLLISTGESETFLQKAIQEQGRGRILDTINEIQERHDAVKELEKSLKELHQVFLDMTVLVQHQGEQLDDIESHVARAQSFVHTGTEQLQTARKHQKNTRKWTCYCIILLLVIILVVVLSIVRPWEGSSNSGNGGNQSTPAQTPPSPPPPAQP
;
A
#
# COMPACT_ATOMS: atom_id res chain seq x y z
N MET A 1 0.87 22.11 -27.43
CA MET A 1 2.06 21.24 -27.55
C MET A 1 1.63 19.80 -27.31
N ASN A 2 2.23 18.86 -28.03
CA ASN A 2 1.59 17.59 -28.39
C ASN A 2 1.69 16.48 -27.34
N ASP A 3 0.76 15.53 -27.52
CA ASP A 3 0.75 14.14 -27.09
C ASP A 3 2.14 13.50 -26.87
N LEU A 4 2.40 13.08 -25.62
CA LEU A 4 3.51 12.19 -25.28
C LEU A 4 3.11 10.95 -24.46
N ILE A 5 1.83 10.79 -24.09
CA ILE A 5 1.35 9.67 -23.25
C ILE A 5 0.59 8.60 -24.06
N SER A 6 0.00 8.94 -25.21
CA SER A 6 -0.79 8.01 -26.03
C SER A 6 0.05 6.93 -26.76
N GLY A 7 1.35 7.15 -26.95
CA GLY A 7 2.22 6.30 -27.77
C GLY A 7 2.70 4.97 -27.14
N SER A 8 2.70 4.84 -25.81
CA SER A 8 3.33 3.67 -25.15
C SER A 8 2.45 2.42 -25.05
N PHE A 9 1.12 2.55 -25.10
CA PHE A 9 0.21 1.41 -24.91
C PHE A 9 -0.14 0.65 -26.20
N SER A 10 0.00 1.28 -27.38
CA SER A 10 -0.32 0.64 -28.66
C SER A 10 0.69 -0.45 -29.07
N ARG A 11 1.96 -0.35 -28.64
CA ARG A 11 2.98 -1.37 -28.93
C ARG A 11 2.76 -2.73 -28.25
N PHE A 12 1.98 -2.81 -27.17
CA PHE A 12 1.81 -4.06 -26.44
C PHE A 12 0.80 -5.04 -27.08
N ARG A 13 0.04 -4.62 -28.11
CA ARG A 13 -1.02 -5.43 -28.72
C ARG A 13 -0.57 -6.23 -29.97
N SER A 14 0.60 -5.95 -30.55
CA SER A 14 0.98 -6.48 -31.88
C SER A 14 1.88 -7.71 -31.90
N GLU A 15 2.43 -8.16 -30.77
CA GLU A 15 3.30 -9.36 -30.69
C GLU A 15 2.60 -10.50 -29.93
N ARG A 16 1.58 -11.09 -30.57
CA ARG A 16 0.93 -12.33 -30.12
C ARG A 16 0.85 -13.37 -31.25
N ALA A 17 2.03 -13.74 -31.74
CA ALA A 17 2.37 -14.93 -32.55
C ALA A 17 3.90 -15.04 -32.44
N SER A 18 4.56 -16.11 -31.98
CA SER A 18 4.29 -17.55 -32.00
C SER A 18 5.13 -18.23 -30.89
N PRO A 19 5.06 -19.57 -30.66
CA PRO A 19 5.63 -20.18 -29.45
C PRO A 19 7.10 -20.57 -29.59
N ASP A 20 7.93 -20.36 -28.55
CA ASP A 20 8.72 -21.48 -27.99
C ASP A 20 9.38 -21.22 -26.61
N ARG A 21 9.59 -22.32 -25.88
CA ARG A 21 10.54 -22.62 -24.78
C ARG A 21 10.93 -21.51 -23.78
N HIS A 22 10.26 -21.52 -22.64
CA HIS A 22 10.55 -20.69 -21.48
C HIS A 22 11.56 -21.35 -20.51
N HIS A 23 12.87 -21.24 -20.75
CA HIS A 23 13.88 -21.61 -19.75
C HIS A 23 13.87 -20.63 -18.57
N VAL A 24 13.45 -21.12 -17.39
CA VAL A 24 13.53 -20.43 -16.09
C VAL A 24 14.92 -20.66 -15.50
N ILE A 25 15.50 -19.63 -14.86
CA ILE A 25 16.72 -19.80 -14.06
C ILE A 25 16.29 -19.96 -12.62
N GLU A 26 16.75 -21.05 -12.02
CA GLU A 26 16.49 -21.48 -10.66
C GLU A 26 17.52 -20.84 -9.72
N MET A 27 17.07 -20.26 -8.60
CA MET A 27 17.95 -19.83 -7.52
C MET A 27 17.99 -20.95 -6.48
N THR A 28 19.17 -21.53 -6.30
CA THR A 28 19.39 -22.71 -5.45
C THR A 28 19.13 -22.41 -3.97
N GLY A 29 18.00 -22.92 -3.45
CA GLY A 29 17.83 -23.25 -2.04
C GLY A 29 18.35 -24.67 -1.79
N VAL A 30 18.96 -24.91 -0.62
CA VAL A 30 19.63 -26.20 -0.32
C VAL A 30 18.62 -27.34 -0.16
N GLY A 31 18.72 -28.35 -1.03
CA GLY A 31 18.42 -29.76 -0.76
C GLY A 31 16.96 -30.14 -0.45
N GLY A 32 16.23 -30.62 -1.46
CA GLY A 32 14.93 -31.28 -1.27
C GLY A 32 14.14 -31.43 -2.57
N ASP A 33 14.41 -32.50 -3.32
CA ASP A 33 13.68 -32.82 -4.55
C ASP A 33 12.19 -33.13 -4.26
N GLY A 34 11.28 -32.54 -5.05
CA GLY A 34 9.88 -32.98 -5.11
C GLY A 34 8.81 -31.88 -5.09
N ALA A 35 7.91 -31.97 -6.08
CA ALA A 35 6.66 -31.22 -6.26
C ALA A 35 6.78 -29.73 -6.67
N GLY A 36 5.93 -29.34 -7.64
CA GLY A 36 5.99 -28.03 -8.28
C GLY A 36 5.71 -26.87 -7.33
N GLY A 37 6.72 -26.01 -7.13
CA GLY A 37 6.66 -24.86 -6.24
C GLY A 37 5.55 -23.88 -6.62
N VAL A 38 4.49 -23.85 -5.82
CA VAL A 38 3.46 -22.80 -5.89
C VAL A 38 4.13 -21.47 -5.62
N LYS A 39 4.17 -20.58 -6.63
CA LYS A 39 4.59 -19.19 -6.42
C LYS A 39 3.65 -18.56 -5.40
N VAL A 40 4.18 -18.31 -4.20
CA VAL A 40 3.51 -17.50 -3.16
C VAL A 40 3.27 -16.12 -3.76
N ASN A 41 2.02 -15.84 -4.14
CA ASN A 41 1.66 -14.60 -4.83
C ASN A 41 1.56 -13.46 -3.79
N LEU A 42 2.73 -12.99 -3.38
CA LEU A 42 2.91 -11.84 -2.49
C LEU A 42 2.43 -10.57 -3.18
N ASP A 43 2.69 -10.40 -4.48
CA ASP A 43 2.33 -9.22 -5.28
C ASP A 43 0.84 -8.86 -5.10
N LYS A 44 -0.06 -9.82 -5.29
CA LYS A 44 -1.51 -9.60 -5.08
C LYS A 44 -1.85 -9.22 -3.63
N PHE A 45 -1.22 -9.86 -2.64
CA PHE A 45 -1.47 -9.53 -1.24
C PHE A 45 -1.05 -8.09 -0.92
N PHE A 46 0.06 -7.60 -1.47
CA PHE A 46 0.49 -6.22 -1.27
C PHE A 46 -0.36 -5.20 -2.05
N GLU A 47 -0.90 -5.58 -3.21
CA GLU A 47 -1.93 -4.80 -3.91
C GLU A 47 -3.22 -4.66 -3.08
N ASP A 48 -3.73 -5.77 -2.52
CA ASP A 48 -4.90 -5.79 -1.64
C ASP A 48 -4.64 -4.95 -0.35
N VAL A 49 -3.43 -5.03 0.22
CA VAL A 49 -2.98 -4.23 1.39
C VAL A 49 -2.92 -2.74 1.08
N GLU A 50 -2.36 -2.33 -0.06
CA GLU A 50 -2.27 -0.91 -0.44
C GLU A 50 -3.68 -0.34 -0.70
N SER A 51 -4.57 -1.14 -1.30
CA SER A 51 -5.99 -0.81 -1.46
C SER A 51 -6.74 -0.66 -0.13
N VAL A 52 -6.26 -1.26 0.96
CA VAL A 52 -6.80 -1.01 2.32
C VAL A 52 -6.18 0.25 2.93
N LYS A 53 -4.89 0.50 2.71
CA LYS A 53 -4.19 1.69 3.26
C LYS A 53 -4.76 3.00 2.74
N GLU A 54 -5.06 3.11 1.44
CA GLU A 54 -5.65 4.35 0.89
C GLU A 54 -7.07 4.59 1.42
N GLU A 55 -7.90 3.54 1.58
CA GLU A 55 -9.23 3.68 2.19
C GLU A 55 -9.16 4.12 3.67
N LEU A 56 -8.20 3.59 4.43
CA LEU A 56 -7.93 3.99 5.81
C LEU A 56 -7.53 5.46 5.91
N LYS A 57 -6.67 5.92 5.00
CA LYS A 57 -6.21 7.31 4.90
C LYS A 57 -7.34 8.28 4.52
N GLU A 58 -8.23 7.88 3.61
CA GLU A 58 -9.44 8.65 3.30
C GLU A 58 -10.42 8.69 4.49
N LEU A 59 -10.57 7.56 5.22
CA LEU A 59 -11.40 7.49 6.43
C LEU A 59 -10.85 8.39 7.56
N GLU A 60 -9.53 8.42 7.76
CA GLU A 60 -8.86 9.35 8.69
C GLU A 60 -9.08 10.81 8.27
N GLY A 61 -8.98 11.11 6.97
CA GLY A 61 -9.30 12.42 6.41
C GLY A 61 -10.73 12.88 6.70
N LEU A 62 -11.71 11.96 6.65
CA LEU A 62 -13.10 12.23 7.02
C LEU A 62 -13.27 12.50 8.52
N ALA A 63 -12.57 11.77 9.40
CA ALA A 63 -12.59 12.05 10.84
C ALA A 63 -12.05 13.46 11.14
N GLN A 64 -10.95 13.86 10.49
CA GLN A 64 -10.39 15.21 10.61
C GLN A 64 -11.32 16.29 10.02
N SER A 65 -11.99 16.02 8.89
CA SER A 65 -12.99 16.91 8.28
C SER A 65 -14.18 17.13 9.20
N LEU A 66 -14.72 16.04 9.77
CA LEU A 66 -15.86 16.07 10.68
C LEU A 66 -15.52 16.83 11.97
N ARG A 67 -14.32 16.62 12.55
CA ARG A 67 -13.86 17.36 13.73
C ARG A 67 -13.71 18.86 13.45
N ARG A 68 -13.14 19.25 12.30
CA ARG A 68 -13.04 20.67 11.89
C ARG A 68 -14.42 21.28 11.67
N SER A 69 -15.34 20.54 11.07
CA SER A 69 -16.73 20.99 10.85
C SER A 69 -17.49 21.14 12.17
N HIS A 70 -17.29 20.23 13.12
CA HIS A 70 -17.85 20.37 14.46
C HIS A 70 -17.32 21.62 15.19
N GLU A 71 -16.01 21.86 15.19
CA GLU A 71 -15.44 23.08 15.79
C GLU A 71 -15.91 24.36 15.08
N GLN A 72 -16.08 24.35 13.75
CA GLN A 72 -16.70 25.46 13.02
C GLN A 72 -18.15 25.70 13.46
N SER A 73 -18.91 24.66 13.79
CA SER A 73 -20.32 24.80 14.20
C SER A 73 -20.50 25.61 15.49
N LYS A 74 -19.47 25.66 16.36
CA LYS A 74 -19.48 26.42 17.62
C LYS A 74 -19.47 27.94 17.42
N THR A 75 -18.99 28.42 16.26
CA THR A 75 -18.83 29.85 15.96
C THR A 75 -19.84 30.38 14.94
N LEU A 76 -20.72 29.52 14.40
CA LEU A 76 -21.76 29.94 13.47
C LEU A 76 -22.99 30.48 14.19
N HIS A 77 -23.45 31.66 13.74
CA HIS A 77 -24.64 32.35 14.28
C HIS A 77 -25.76 32.53 13.24
N ASN A 78 -25.62 31.96 12.04
CA ASN A 78 -26.61 32.02 10.97
C ASN A 78 -27.24 30.64 10.76
N ALA A 79 -28.57 30.53 10.91
CA ALA A 79 -29.32 29.28 10.75
C ALA A 79 -29.03 28.55 9.42
N ASN A 80 -28.93 29.27 8.30
CA ASN A 80 -28.63 28.67 7.00
C ASN A 80 -27.22 28.08 6.96
N ALA A 81 -26.21 28.82 7.43
CA ALA A 81 -24.83 28.34 7.48
C ALA A 81 -24.66 27.14 8.42
N VAL A 82 -25.38 27.15 9.55
CA VAL A 82 -25.44 26.02 10.50
C VAL A 82 -26.05 24.79 9.84
N LYS A 83 -27.17 24.94 9.12
CA LYS A 83 -27.84 23.87 8.37
C LYS A 83 -26.96 23.28 7.26
N ASP A 84 -26.29 24.12 6.47
CA ASP A 84 -25.38 23.69 5.41
C ASP A 84 -24.19 22.91 5.97
N LEU A 85 -23.61 23.38 7.08
CA LEU A 85 -22.50 22.70 7.75
C LEU A 85 -22.92 21.33 8.31
N ARG A 86 -24.11 21.22 8.90
CA ARG A 86 -24.68 19.93 9.37
C ARG A 86 -24.90 18.95 8.23
N SER A 87 -25.49 19.40 7.12
CA SER A 87 -25.68 18.57 5.92
C SER A 87 -24.35 18.01 5.38
N ARG A 88 -23.28 18.81 5.44
CA ARG A 88 -21.92 18.34 5.13
C ARG A 88 -21.39 17.33 6.15
N MET A 89 -21.62 17.54 7.45
CA MET A 89 -21.21 16.59 8.49
C MET A 89 -21.89 15.23 8.33
N ASP A 90 -23.21 15.20 8.10
CA ASP A 90 -23.96 13.95 7.81
C ASP A 90 -23.46 13.26 6.53
N GLY A 91 -23.10 14.05 5.50
CA GLY A 91 -22.44 13.56 4.29
C GLY A 91 -21.10 12.88 4.60
N ASP A 92 -20.23 13.53 5.36
CA ASP A 92 -18.93 13.00 5.77
C ASP A 92 -19.09 11.71 6.59
N VAL A 93 -20.02 11.65 7.56
CA VAL A 93 -20.32 10.42 8.33
C VAL A 93 -20.86 9.31 7.42
N SER A 94 -21.74 9.65 6.47
CA SER A 94 -22.30 8.68 5.52
C SER A 94 -21.23 8.08 4.59
N VAL A 95 -20.23 8.85 4.19
CA VAL A 95 -19.07 8.36 3.42
C VAL A 95 -18.15 7.52 4.32
N ALA A 96 -17.89 7.99 5.55
CA ALA A 96 -17.08 7.25 6.53
C ALA A 96 -17.66 5.87 6.83
N LEU A 97 -18.99 5.76 6.99
CA LEU A 97 -19.70 4.50 7.18
C LEU A 97 -19.55 3.53 6.00
N LYS A 98 -19.59 4.03 4.77
CA LYS A 98 -19.37 3.21 3.56
C LYS A 98 -17.93 2.71 3.50
N LYS A 99 -16.95 3.58 3.79
CA LYS A 99 -15.53 3.20 3.84
C LYS A 99 -15.23 2.21 4.97
N ALA A 100 -15.77 2.43 6.17
CA ALA A 100 -15.67 1.51 7.30
C ALA A 100 -16.10 0.09 6.93
N LYS A 101 -17.29 -0.04 6.31
CA LYS A 101 -17.84 -1.32 5.85
C LYS A 101 -16.97 -1.95 4.74
N LEU A 102 -16.46 -1.15 3.80
CA LEU A 102 -15.55 -1.63 2.75
C LEU A 102 -14.20 -2.12 3.31
N ILE A 103 -13.59 -1.37 4.24
CA ILE A 103 -12.33 -1.75 4.88
C ILE A 103 -12.51 -3.06 5.67
N LYS A 104 -13.60 -3.20 6.45
CA LYS A 104 -13.95 -4.46 7.15
C LYS A 104 -13.96 -5.65 6.18
N LEU A 105 -14.68 -5.53 5.05
CA LEU A 105 -14.76 -6.59 4.04
C LEU A 105 -13.40 -6.90 3.38
N LYS A 106 -12.57 -5.90 3.10
CA LYS A 106 -11.21 -6.08 2.57
C LYS A 106 -10.30 -6.76 3.60
N LEU A 107 -10.40 -6.41 4.89
CA LEU A 107 -9.64 -7.05 5.98
C LEU A 107 -10.03 -8.52 6.16
N GLU A 108 -11.33 -8.85 6.14
CA GLU A 108 -11.82 -10.23 6.16
C GLU A 108 -11.37 -11.03 4.92
N ALA A 109 -11.22 -10.39 3.76
CA ALA A 109 -10.64 -11.01 2.57
C ALA A 109 -9.13 -11.28 2.73
N LEU A 110 -8.38 -10.37 3.35
CA LEU A 110 -6.96 -10.54 3.68
C LEU A 110 -6.74 -11.65 4.73
N ASP A 111 -7.57 -11.73 5.77
CA ASP A 111 -7.56 -12.83 6.75
C ASP A 111 -7.79 -14.19 6.07
N ARG A 112 -8.80 -14.29 5.19
CA ARG A 112 -9.05 -15.51 4.40
C ARG A 112 -7.89 -15.84 3.46
N SER A 113 -7.26 -14.84 2.85
CA SER A 113 -6.06 -15.00 2.03
C SER A 113 -4.88 -15.55 2.84
N ASN A 114 -4.69 -15.07 4.08
CA ASN A 114 -3.67 -15.57 5.00
C ASN A 114 -3.96 -17.02 5.44
N ALA A 115 -5.21 -17.34 5.77
CA ALA A 115 -5.63 -18.70 6.11
C ALA A 115 -5.41 -19.68 4.93
N ALA A 116 -5.72 -19.28 3.70
CA ALA A 116 -5.45 -20.08 2.51
C ALA A 116 -3.93 -20.24 2.25
N ASN A 117 -3.13 -19.20 2.48
CA ASN A 117 -1.67 -19.23 2.30
C ASN A 117 -1.00 -20.25 3.24
N ARG A 118 -1.54 -20.47 4.45
CA ARG A 118 -1.04 -21.48 5.42
C ARG A 118 -1.10 -22.92 4.91
N ASN A 119 -1.93 -23.21 3.91
CA ASN A 119 -2.04 -24.53 3.29
C ASN A 119 -1.00 -24.76 2.19
N LEU A 120 -0.18 -23.75 1.84
CA LEU A 120 0.87 -23.88 0.84
C LEU A 120 2.18 -24.41 1.45
N PRO A 121 2.97 -25.23 0.72
CA PRO A 121 4.28 -25.68 1.16
C PRO A 121 5.18 -24.50 1.59
N GLY A 122 5.84 -24.63 2.73
CA GLY A 122 6.72 -23.59 3.30
C GLY A 122 6.00 -22.35 3.88
N CYS A 123 4.68 -22.25 3.77
CA CYS A 123 3.89 -21.08 4.21
C CYS A 123 3.04 -21.32 5.45
N GLY A 124 3.19 -22.47 6.12
CA GLY A 124 2.40 -22.86 7.29
C GLY A 124 2.47 -21.90 8.49
N PRO A 125 1.66 -22.14 9.53
CA PRO A 125 1.58 -21.30 10.71
C PRO A 125 2.96 -21.01 11.32
N GLY A 126 3.24 -19.73 11.59
CA GLY A 126 4.51 -19.30 12.15
C GLY A 126 5.71 -19.31 11.19
N SER A 127 5.51 -19.59 9.89
CA SER A 127 6.51 -19.34 8.84
C SER A 127 6.83 -17.84 8.67
N SER A 128 7.94 -17.50 8.03
CA SER A 128 8.29 -16.09 7.74
C SER A 128 7.21 -15.37 6.93
N SER A 129 6.64 -16.07 5.93
CA SER A 129 5.53 -15.54 5.11
C SER A 129 4.27 -15.31 5.95
N ASP A 130 3.89 -16.29 6.78
CA ASP A 130 2.71 -16.19 7.64
C ASP A 130 2.84 -15.07 8.69
N ARG A 131 3.98 -14.96 9.38
CA ARG A 131 4.25 -13.88 10.34
C ARG A 131 4.16 -12.50 9.68
N THR A 132 4.82 -12.35 8.52
CA THR A 132 4.82 -11.11 7.74
C THR A 132 3.40 -10.70 7.36
N ARG A 133 2.64 -11.62 6.76
CA ARG A 133 1.28 -11.34 6.29
C ARG A 133 0.30 -11.10 7.43
N THR A 134 0.43 -11.84 8.54
CA THR A 134 -0.40 -11.66 9.75
C THR A 134 -0.12 -10.30 10.40
N SER A 135 1.15 -9.92 10.57
CA SER A 135 1.52 -8.62 11.14
C SER A 135 1.01 -7.44 10.31
N VAL A 136 1.13 -7.51 8.97
CA VAL A 136 0.59 -6.49 8.06
C VAL A 136 -0.92 -6.33 8.21
N VAL A 137 -1.69 -7.43 8.19
CA VAL A 137 -3.15 -7.36 8.39
C VAL A 137 -3.51 -6.80 9.77
N ASN A 138 -2.76 -7.17 10.81
CA ASN A 138 -3.03 -6.68 12.17
C ASN A 138 -2.69 -5.19 12.35
N GLY A 139 -1.68 -4.67 11.63
CA GLY A 139 -1.43 -3.23 11.57
C GLY A 139 -2.56 -2.45 10.89
N LEU A 140 -3.14 -2.99 9.83
CA LEU A 140 -4.31 -2.37 9.17
C LEU A 140 -5.55 -2.42 10.06
N LYS A 141 -5.78 -3.53 10.78
CA LYS A 141 -6.86 -3.66 11.77
C LYS A 141 -6.70 -2.66 12.92
N LYS A 142 -5.49 -2.50 13.47
CA LYS A 142 -5.17 -1.51 14.51
C LYS A 142 -5.49 -0.10 14.01
N LYS A 143 -4.99 0.30 12.82
CA LYS A 143 -5.32 1.60 12.22
C LYS A 143 -6.82 1.82 12.01
N LEU A 144 -7.59 0.79 11.63
CA LEU A 144 -9.05 0.93 11.56
C LEU A 144 -9.66 1.17 12.94
N LYS A 145 -9.23 0.42 13.96
CA LYS A 145 -9.68 0.60 15.34
C LYS A 145 -9.40 2.03 15.82
N ASP A 146 -8.18 2.52 15.64
CA ASP A 146 -7.75 3.86 16.06
C ASP A 146 -8.57 4.97 15.35
N SER A 147 -8.85 4.79 14.05
CA SER A 147 -9.71 5.71 13.29
C SER A 147 -11.16 5.72 13.79
N MET A 148 -11.73 4.55 14.12
CA MET A 148 -13.07 4.46 14.70
C MET A 148 -13.16 5.06 16.10
N GLU A 149 -12.10 4.93 16.90
CA GLU A 149 -12.01 5.53 18.24
C GLU A 149 -12.11 7.05 18.14
N SER A 150 -11.43 7.67 17.15
CA SER A 150 -11.57 9.10 16.87
C SER A 150 -12.99 9.53 16.44
N PHE A 151 -13.72 8.71 15.66
CA PHE A 151 -15.14 8.99 15.38
C PHE A 151 -16.02 8.87 16.63
N ASN A 152 -15.69 7.96 17.56
CA ASN A 152 -16.40 7.82 18.83
C ASN A 152 -16.14 9.01 19.76
N GLU A 153 -14.91 9.54 19.82
CA GLU A 153 -14.59 10.80 20.51
C GLU A 153 -15.43 11.97 19.96
N ILE A 154 -15.50 12.11 18.63
CA ILE A 154 -16.30 13.16 17.99
C ILE A 154 -17.80 13.00 18.32
N ARG A 155 -18.32 11.77 18.34
CA ARG A 155 -19.70 11.50 18.77
C ARG A 155 -19.96 11.93 20.21
N GLN A 156 -19.06 11.59 21.14
CA GLN A 156 -19.18 12.00 22.54
C GLN A 156 -19.15 13.52 22.69
N LEU A 157 -18.26 14.20 21.96
CA LEU A 157 -18.15 15.66 21.95
C LEU A 157 -19.40 16.34 21.40
N VAL A 158 -19.97 15.86 20.29
CA VAL A 158 -21.24 16.38 19.75
C VAL A 158 -22.37 16.23 20.77
N SER A 159 -22.48 15.07 21.41
CA SER A 159 -23.53 14.76 22.39
C SER A 159 -23.43 15.67 23.62
N SER A 160 -22.23 15.86 24.17
CA SER A 160 -22.02 16.73 25.34
C SER A 160 -22.25 18.21 25.04
N GLU A 161 -21.78 18.71 23.88
CA GLU A 161 -21.99 20.10 23.44
C GLU A 161 -23.48 20.39 23.14
N TYR A 162 -24.21 19.40 22.62
CA TYR A 162 -25.66 19.51 22.46
C TYR A 162 -26.38 19.57 23.82
N ARG A 163 -26.05 18.65 24.74
CA ARG A 163 -26.59 18.64 26.12
C ARG A 163 -26.34 19.98 26.83
N GLU A 164 -25.13 20.51 26.75
CA GLU A 164 -24.78 21.81 27.33
C GLU A 164 -25.52 22.98 26.65
N THR A 165 -25.73 22.91 25.33
CA THR A 165 -26.55 23.90 24.60
C THR A 165 -28.00 23.92 25.09
N VAL A 166 -28.63 22.75 25.22
CA VAL A 166 -30.01 22.61 25.72
C VAL A 166 -30.11 23.14 27.15
N GLN A 167 -29.18 22.77 28.03
CA GLN A 167 -29.14 23.26 29.41
C GLN A 167 -29.04 24.79 29.49
N ARG A 168 -28.11 25.40 28.74
CA ARG A 168 -27.96 26.87 28.69
C ARG A 168 -29.23 27.57 28.19
N ARG A 169 -29.88 27.02 27.16
CA ARG A 169 -31.12 27.59 26.60
C ARG A 169 -32.31 27.44 27.55
N TYR A 170 -32.45 26.30 28.21
CA TYR A 170 -33.42 26.09 29.28
C TYR A 170 -33.24 27.15 30.38
N PHE A 171 -32.03 27.26 30.97
CA PHE A 171 -31.72 28.23 32.02
C PHE A 171 -31.99 29.69 31.58
N THR A 172 -31.68 30.04 30.32
CA THR A 172 -31.93 31.39 29.79
C THR A 172 -33.42 31.76 29.78
N VAL A 173 -34.30 30.77 29.65
CA VAL A 173 -35.75 30.96 29.54
C VAL A 173 -36.48 30.74 30.87
N THR A 174 -36.06 29.76 31.69
CA THR A 174 -36.71 29.42 32.97
C THR A 174 -36.08 30.12 34.17
N GLY A 175 -34.83 30.58 34.08
CA GLY A 175 -34.04 31.09 35.21
C GLY A 175 -33.51 30.00 36.16
N GLU A 176 -33.82 28.74 35.92
CA GLU A 176 -33.46 27.59 36.77
C GLU A 176 -32.68 26.55 35.97
N ASN A 177 -31.73 25.84 36.59
CA ASN A 177 -31.07 24.73 35.92
C ASN A 177 -32.01 23.51 35.89
N PRO A 178 -32.13 22.79 34.76
CA PRO A 178 -32.88 21.54 34.71
C PRO A 178 -32.16 20.48 35.54
N ASP A 179 -32.91 19.54 36.11
CA ASP A 179 -32.34 18.30 36.60
C ASP A 179 -31.95 17.38 35.42
N ASP A 180 -31.10 16.40 35.70
CA ASP A 180 -30.55 15.48 34.69
C ASP A 180 -31.64 14.70 33.94
N ASN A 181 -32.73 14.29 34.60
CA ASN A 181 -33.80 13.55 33.94
C ASN A 181 -34.61 14.45 33.01
N THR A 182 -34.93 15.68 33.44
CA THR A 182 -35.59 16.68 32.58
C THR A 182 -34.73 17.03 31.36
N LEU A 183 -33.41 17.17 31.55
CA LEU A 183 -32.47 17.46 30.47
C LEU A 183 -32.37 16.30 29.46
N ASP A 184 -32.23 15.05 29.92
CA ASP A 184 -32.20 13.88 29.05
C ASP A 184 -33.55 13.60 28.36
N LEU A 185 -34.67 13.95 29.01
CA LEU A 185 -36.00 13.88 28.40
C LEU A 185 -36.18 14.93 27.28
N LEU A 186 -35.72 16.17 27.49
CA LEU A 186 -35.66 17.20 26.45
C LEU A 186 -34.78 16.78 25.27
N ILE A 187 -33.61 16.20 25.55
CA ILE A 187 -32.65 15.73 24.53
C ILE A 187 -33.22 14.56 23.71
N SER A 188 -33.98 13.65 24.32
CA SER A 188 -34.49 12.44 23.67
C SER A 188 -35.82 12.64 22.94
N THR A 189 -36.77 13.36 23.55
CA THR A 189 -38.09 13.64 22.95
C THR A 189 -38.02 14.76 21.90
N GLY A 190 -37.18 15.78 22.15
CA GLY A 190 -37.20 17.03 21.40
C GLY A 190 -38.36 17.96 21.75
N GLU A 191 -39.31 17.55 22.61
CA GLU A 191 -40.55 18.29 22.91
C GLU A 191 -40.29 19.52 23.81
N SER A 192 -39.65 20.53 23.24
CA SER A 192 -39.20 21.71 23.97
C SER A 192 -40.35 22.63 24.40
N GLU A 193 -41.46 22.64 23.65
CA GLU A 193 -42.60 23.55 23.87
C GLU A 193 -43.38 23.22 25.15
N THR A 194 -43.55 21.94 25.49
CA THR A 194 -44.29 21.50 26.69
C THR A 194 -43.55 21.87 27.98
N PHE A 195 -42.23 21.70 28.00
CA PHE A 195 -41.39 22.06 29.15
C PHE A 195 -41.22 23.57 29.32
N LEU A 196 -41.12 24.33 28.22
CA LEU A 196 -40.96 25.78 28.27
C LEU A 196 -42.31 26.54 28.45
N GLN A 197 -43.43 25.82 28.50
CA GLN A 197 -44.79 26.40 28.61
C GLN A 197 -45.00 27.29 29.85
N LYS A 198 -44.35 26.99 30.98
CA LYS A 198 -44.39 27.85 32.18
C LYS A 198 -43.72 29.21 31.88
N ALA A 199 -42.51 29.18 31.31
CA ALA A 199 -41.79 30.39 30.96
C ALA A 199 -42.50 31.22 29.87
N ILE A 200 -43.22 30.58 28.94
CA ILE A 200 -44.05 31.27 27.93
C ILE A 200 -45.06 32.23 28.58
N GLN A 201 -45.60 31.87 29.75
CA GLN A 201 -46.52 32.71 30.51
C GLN A 201 -45.81 33.86 31.25
N GLU A 202 -44.55 33.67 31.67
CA GLU A 202 -43.81 34.60 32.52
C GLU A 202 -42.98 35.63 31.74
N GLN A 203 -42.29 35.24 30.65
CA GLN A 203 -41.42 36.13 29.86
C GLN A 203 -41.99 36.55 28.48
N GLY A 204 -43.13 35.99 28.08
CA GLY A 204 -43.83 36.30 26.83
C GLY A 204 -43.43 35.45 25.62
N ARG A 205 -44.41 35.20 24.73
CA ARG A 205 -44.31 34.20 23.64
C ARG A 205 -43.11 34.37 22.69
N GLY A 206 -42.79 35.59 22.25
CA GLY A 206 -41.87 35.80 21.11
C GLY A 206 -40.48 35.20 21.32
N ARG A 207 -39.76 35.67 22.33
CA ARG A 207 -38.37 35.25 22.64
C ARG A 207 -38.24 33.76 22.96
N ILE A 208 -39.31 33.15 23.48
CA ILE A 208 -39.32 31.74 23.84
C ILE A 208 -39.62 30.86 22.63
N LEU A 209 -40.50 31.29 21.71
CA LEU A 209 -40.69 30.60 20.43
C LEU A 209 -39.39 30.58 19.62
N ASP A 210 -38.64 31.68 19.56
CA ASP A 210 -37.32 31.71 18.91
C ASP A 210 -36.34 30.70 19.55
N THR A 211 -36.38 30.58 20.88
CA THR A 211 -35.54 29.63 21.62
C THR A 211 -35.98 28.17 21.40
N ILE A 212 -37.28 27.90 21.40
CA ILE A 212 -37.86 26.57 21.09
C ILE A 212 -37.46 26.16 19.67
N ASN A 213 -37.64 27.05 18.68
CA ASN A 213 -37.28 26.79 17.30
C ASN A 213 -35.78 26.50 17.15
N GLU A 214 -34.91 27.27 17.82
CA GLU A 214 -33.47 26.98 17.82
C GLU A 214 -33.16 25.60 18.42
N ILE A 215 -33.74 25.25 19.58
CA ILE A 215 -33.55 23.93 20.21
C ILE A 215 -34.04 22.82 19.28
N GLN A 216 -35.23 22.95 18.68
CA GLN A 216 -35.82 21.96 17.78
C GLN A 216 -34.93 21.74 16.53
N GLU A 217 -34.49 22.83 15.88
CA GLU A 217 -33.57 22.76 14.75
C GLU A 217 -32.21 22.16 15.14
N ARG A 218 -31.77 22.30 16.39
CA ARG A 218 -30.56 21.61 16.90
C ARG A 218 -30.84 20.13 17.17
N HIS A 219 -31.98 19.79 17.78
CA HIS A 219 -32.37 18.41 18.11
C HIS A 219 -32.38 17.52 16.88
N ASP A 220 -33.16 17.87 15.86
CA ASP A 220 -33.34 17.03 14.67
C ASP A 220 -32.01 16.79 13.94
N ALA A 221 -31.15 17.82 13.87
CA ALA A 221 -29.84 17.72 13.26
C ALA A 221 -28.84 16.88 14.07
N VAL A 222 -28.81 17.02 15.40
CA VAL A 222 -27.94 16.20 16.25
C VAL A 222 -28.40 14.74 16.24
N LYS A 223 -29.71 14.49 16.18
CA LYS A 223 -30.31 13.16 16.16
C LYS A 223 -29.94 12.33 14.93
N GLU A 224 -29.97 12.93 13.73
CA GLU A 224 -29.58 12.23 12.48
C GLU A 224 -28.06 11.98 12.42
N LEU A 225 -27.26 12.93 12.91
CA LEU A 225 -25.81 12.78 13.02
C LEU A 225 -25.42 11.72 14.07
N GLU A 226 -26.04 11.73 15.25
CA GLU A 226 -25.83 10.70 16.29
C GLU A 226 -26.22 9.31 15.81
N LYS A 227 -27.35 9.19 15.10
CA LYS A 227 -27.78 7.93 14.47
C LYS A 227 -26.73 7.42 13.49
N SER A 228 -26.23 8.29 12.61
CA SER A 228 -25.18 7.95 11.63
C SER A 228 -23.85 7.55 12.30
N LEU A 229 -23.46 8.26 13.36
CA LEU A 229 -22.28 7.92 14.18
C LEU A 229 -22.49 6.65 15.02
N LYS A 230 -23.73 6.33 15.42
CA LYS A 230 -24.08 5.09 16.12
C LYS A 230 -24.03 3.88 15.19
N GLU A 231 -24.43 4.01 13.92
CA GLU A 231 -24.19 2.98 12.90
C GLU A 231 -22.69 2.74 12.67
N LEU A 232 -21.88 3.81 12.63
CA LEU A 232 -20.42 3.71 12.53
C LEU A 232 -19.81 3.02 13.76
N HIS A 233 -20.30 3.35 14.96
CA HIS A 233 -19.92 2.70 16.21
C HIS A 233 -20.30 1.21 16.24
N GLN A 234 -21.41 0.79 15.61
CA GLN A 234 -21.71 -0.64 15.47
C GLN A 234 -20.65 -1.36 14.61
N VAL A 235 -20.21 -0.75 13.51
CA VAL A 235 -19.10 -1.31 12.68
C VAL A 235 -17.80 -1.39 13.48
N PHE A 236 -17.54 -0.45 14.40
CA PHE A 236 -16.40 -0.50 15.32
C PHE A 236 -16.47 -1.67 16.32
N LEU A 237 -17.64 -1.94 16.90
CA LEU A 237 -17.83 -3.07 17.81
C LEU A 237 -17.60 -4.40 17.07
N ASP A 238 -18.17 -4.57 15.87
CA ASP A 238 -17.91 -5.72 15.01
C ASP A 238 -16.41 -5.89 14.69
N MET A 239 -15.71 -4.78 14.39
CA MET A 239 -14.26 -4.78 14.12
C MET A 239 -13.44 -5.13 15.36
N THR A 240 -13.89 -4.72 16.55
CA THR A 240 -13.20 -5.01 17.81
C THR A 240 -13.17 -6.53 18.07
N VAL A 241 -14.23 -7.26 17.69
CA VAL A 241 -14.23 -8.75 17.72
C VAL A 241 -13.19 -9.33 16.74
N LEU A 242 -13.05 -8.77 15.54
CA LEU A 242 -12.04 -9.17 14.54
C LEU A 242 -10.58 -8.88 14.97
N VAL A 243 -10.39 -8.00 15.96
CA VAL A 243 -9.10 -7.70 16.60
C VAL A 243 -8.86 -8.60 17.82
N GLN A 244 -9.85 -8.74 18.71
CA GLN A 244 -9.72 -9.48 19.98
C GLN A 244 -9.47 -10.98 19.82
N HIS A 245 -9.85 -11.58 18.68
CA HIS A 245 -9.51 -12.97 18.38
C HIS A 245 -8.01 -13.20 18.06
N GLN A 246 -7.18 -12.14 18.02
CA GLN A 246 -5.74 -12.21 17.71
C GLN A 246 -4.90 -11.59 18.84
N GLY A 247 -4.75 -12.33 19.93
CA GLY A 247 -4.06 -11.87 21.14
C GLY A 247 -2.54 -11.67 21.02
N GLU A 248 -2.04 -10.75 21.85
CA GLU A 248 -0.64 -10.64 22.35
C GLU A 248 0.53 -10.47 21.35
N GLN A 249 0.27 -10.19 20.07
CA GLN A 249 1.31 -9.71 19.12
C GLN A 249 1.00 -8.33 18.51
N LEU A 250 0.42 -7.42 19.30
CA LEU A 250 0.10 -6.05 18.86
C LEU A 250 1.25 -5.03 19.05
N ASP A 251 2.23 -5.29 19.91
CA ASP A 251 3.20 -4.28 20.37
C ASP A 251 4.42 -4.08 19.46
N ASP A 252 4.78 -5.03 18.60
CA ASP A 252 5.92 -4.89 17.67
C ASP A 252 5.47 -4.72 16.19
N ILE A 253 4.18 -4.40 15.99
CA ILE A 253 3.58 -4.34 14.65
C ILE A 253 4.22 -3.28 13.76
N GLU A 254 4.47 -2.07 14.27
CA GLU A 254 4.95 -0.97 13.42
C GLU A 254 6.32 -1.29 12.80
N SER A 255 7.21 -1.90 13.58
CA SER A 255 8.51 -2.36 13.11
C SER A 255 8.39 -3.53 12.12
N HIS A 256 7.43 -4.45 12.32
CA HIS A 256 7.21 -5.59 11.43
C HIS A 256 6.54 -5.20 10.11
N VAL A 257 5.59 -4.26 10.11
CA VAL A 257 4.92 -3.75 8.89
C VAL A 257 5.90 -2.93 8.05
N ALA A 258 6.70 -2.05 8.66
CA ALA A 258 7.74 -1.31 7.96
C ALA A 258 8.78 -2.25 7.32
N ARG A 259 9.22 -3.30 8.04
CA ARG A 259 10.13 -4.34 7.53
C ARG A 259 9.49 -5.17 6.41
N ALA A 260 8.20 -5.53 6.53
CA ALA A 260 7.48 -6.25 5.48
C ALA A 260 7.41 -5.44 4.17
N GLN A 261 7.05 -4.16 4.27
CA GLN A 261 6.96 -3.27 3.12
C GLN A 261 8.33 -3.07 2.45
N SER A 262 9.40 -2.87 3.23
CA SER A 262 10.75 -2.69 2.67
C SER A 262 11.30 -3.96 2.02
N PHE A 263 11.04 -5.15 2.61
CA PHE A 263 11.40 -6.43 1.98
C PHE A 263 10.74 -6.65 0.62
N VAL A 264 9.47 -6.22 0.47
CA VAL A 264 8.72 -6.38 -0.79
C VAL A 264 9.16 -5.37 -1.83
N HIS A 265 9.31 -4.10 -1.44
CA HIS A 265 9.81 -3.07 -2.36
C HIS A 265 11.20 -3.46 -2.88
N THR A 266 12.12 -3.81 -1.97
CA THR A 266 13.47 -4.28 -2.31
C THR A 266 13.43 -5.57 -3.14
N GLY A 267 12.57 -6.54 -2.79
CA GLY A 267 12.42 -7.80 -3.52
C GLY A 267 11.89 -7.61 -4.94
N THR A 268 10.93 -6.72 -5.15
CA THR A 268 10.40 -6.40 -6.50
C THR A 268 11.44 -5.67 -7.36
N GLU A 269 12.21 -4.73 -6.81
CA GLU A 269 13.35 -4.12 -7.51
C GLU A 269 14.45 -5.13 -7.84
N GLN A 270 14.78 -6.03 -6.92
CA GLN A 270 15.74 -7.10 -7.15
C GLN A 270 15.26 -8.07 -8.24
N LEU A 271 13.98 -8.43 -8.29
CA LEU A 271 13.40 -9.25 -9.35
C LEU A 271 13.40 -8.55 -10.71
N GLN A 272 13.12 -7.25 -10.77
CA GLN A 272 13.26 -6.45 -12.00
C GLN A 272 14.71 -6.40 -12.48
N THR A 273 15.65 -6.19 -11.54
CA THR A 273 17.09 -6.12 -11.80
C THR A 273 17.62 -7.48 -12.26
N ALA A 274 17.27 -8.58 -11.60
CA ALA A 274 17.59 -9.94 -12.02
C ALA A 274 17.03 -10.26 -13.42
N ARG A 275 15.81 -9.82 -13.74
CA ARG A 275 15.23 -9.96 -15.08
C ARG A 275 15.98 -9.14 -16.14
N LYS A 276 16.51 -7.97 -15.78
CA LYS A 276 17.37 -7.13 -16.64
C LYS A 276 18.72 -7.83 -16.88
N HIS A 277 19.35 -8.38 -15.84
CA HIS A 277 20.58 -9.17 -15.97
C HIS A 277 20.37 -10.43 -16.82
N GLN A 278 19.33 -11.23 -16.56
CA GLN A 278 19.01 -12.43 -17.34
C GLN A 278 18.84 -12.14 -18.84
N LYS A 279 18.18 -11.02 -19.19
CA LYS A 279 18.07 -10.56 -20.59
C LYS A 279 19.43 -10.19 -21.21
N ASN A 280 20.37 -9.68 -20.43
CA ASN A 280 21.69 -9.29 -20.92
C ASN A 280 22.64 -10.50 -21.03
N THR A 281 22.61 -11.42 -20.06
CA THR A 281 23.39 -12.66 -20.09
C THR A 281 23.07 -13.49 -21.33
N ARG A 282 21.79 -13.64 -21.71
CA ARG A 282 21.40 -14.36 -22.94
C ARG A 282 22.05 -13.80 -24.21
N LYS A 283 22.26 -12.48 -24.30
CA LYS A 283 22.99 -11.86 -25.43
C LYS A 283 24.47 -12.23 -25.39
N TRP A 284 25.09 -12.14 -24.23
CA TRP A 284 26.49 -12.53 -24.01
C TRP A 284 26.75 -14.02 -24.31
N THR A 285 25.88 -14.92 -23.84
CA THR A 285 25.96 -16.36 -24.17
C THR A 285 25.90 -16.60 -25.69
N CYS A 286 25.06 -15.86 -26.42
CA CYS A 286 24.99 -15.94 -27.87
C CYS A 286 26.31 -15.50 -28.54
N TYR A 287 26.90 -14.39 -28.09
CA TYR A 287 28.21 -13.94 -28.59
C TYR A 287 29.33 -14.96 -28.29
N CYS A 288 29.36 -15.56 -27.10
CA CYS A 288 30.31 -16.62 -26.76
C CYS A 288 30.17 -17.85 -27.66
N ILE A 289 28.94 -18.29 -27.98
CA ILE A 289 28.68 -19.42 -28.88
C ILE A 289 29.14 -19.11 -30.31
N ILE A 290 28.86 -17.91 -30.82
CA ILE A 290 29.31 -17.47 -32.15
C ILE A 290 30.84 -17.47 -32.22
N LEU A 291 31.53 -16.95 -31.20
CA LEU A 291 32.99 -16.93 -31.13
C LEU A 291 33.59 -18.35 -31.10
N LEU A 292 32.97 -19.28 -30.37
CA LEU A 292 33.37 -20.69 -30.32
C LEU A 292 33.24 -21.36 -31.71
N LEU A 293 32.12 -21.13 -32.42
CA LEU A 293 31.91 -21.65 -33.77
C LEU A 293 32.93 -21.10 -34.78
N VAL A 294 33.32 -19.82 -34.67
CA VAL A 294 34.38 -19.24 -35.51
C VAL A 294 35.73 -19.91 -35.24
N ILE A 295 36.08 -20.18 -33.98
CA ILE A 295 37.33 -20.90 -33.64
C ILE A 295 37.33 -22.31 -34.25
N ILE A 296 36.23 -23.06 -34.12
CA ILE A 296 36.09 -24.39 -34.73
C ILE A 296 36.28 -24.31 -36.25
N LEU A 297 35.66 -23.34 -36.91
CA LEU A 297 35.75 -23.16 -38.36
C LEU A 297 37.19 -22.86 -38.81
N VAL A 298 37.94 -22.03 -38.09
CA VAL A 298 39.36 -21.76 -38.37
C VAL A 298 40.22 -23.02 -38.23
N VAL A 299 39.98 -23.82 -37.19
CA VAL A 299 40.69 -25.10 -36.97
C VAL A 299 40.40 -26.08 -38.12
N VAL A 300 39.12 -26.23 -38.52
CA VAL A 300 38.73 -27.10 -39.64
C VAL A 300 39.35 -26.63 -40.96
N LEU A 301 39.32 -25.33 -41.29
CA LEU A 301 39.95 -24.82 -42.50
C LEU A 301 41.47 -25.04 -42.52
N SER A 302 42.13 -24.96 -41.37
CA SER A 302 43.57 -25.23 -41.23
C SER A 302 43.91 -26.71 -41.47
N ILE A 303 43.00 -27.63 -41.12
CA ILE A 303 43.16 -29.08 -41.30
C ILE A 303 42.73 -29.53 -42.71
N VAL A 304 41.86 -28.79 -43.39
CA VAL A 304 41.35 -29.09 -44.74
C VAL A 304 42.20 -28.47 -45.86
N ARG A 305 43.11 -27.52 -45.54
CA ARG A 305 44.09 -26.96 -46.50
C ARG A 305 45.55 -27.41 -46.31
N PRO A 306 45.88 -28.71 -46.13
CA PRO A 306 47.20 -29.19 -46.51
C PRO A 306 47.23 -29.38 -48.04
N TRP A 307 48.31 -28.90 -48.66
CA TRP A 307 48.74 -29.29 -50.01
C TRP A 307 48.10 -28.58 -51.23
N GLU A 308 48.52 -27.33 -51.46
CA GLU A 308 49.05 -26.97 -52.79
C GLU A 308 50.56 -26.74 -52.63
N GLY A 309 51.37 -27.45 -53.40
CA GLY A 309 52.82 -27.27 -53.41
C GLY A 309 53.37 -27.54 -54.80
N SER A 310 54.38 -26.76 -55.20
CA SER A 310 55.28 -27.12 -56.28
C SER A 310 56.69 -26.64 -55.95
N SER A 311 57.67 -27.43 -56.38
CA SER A 311 59.04 -27.42 -55.90
C SER A 311 60.04 -27.46 -57.08
N ASN A 312 61.34 -27.47 -56.75
CA ASN A 312 62.47 -27.82 -57.65
C ASN A 312 62.86 -26.72 -58.67
N SER A 313 64.10 -26.50 -59.09
CA SER A 313 65.47 -26.99 -58.74
C SER A 313 66.43 -25.84 -59.17
N GLY A 314 67.66 -25.60 -58.68
CA GLY A 314 68.66 -26.50 -58.10
C GLY A 314 69.70 -26.93 -59.16
N ASN A 315 70.75 -26.12 -59.40
CA ASN A 315 72.10 -26.41 -59.97
C ASN A 315 72.83 -25.04 -60.19
N GLY A 316 74.15 -24.81 -60.10
CA GLY A 316 75.34 -25.60 -59.74
C GLY A 316 76.56 -25.12 -60.55
N GLY A 317 77.73 -24.91 -59.95
CA GLY A 317 78.95 -24.49 -60.70
C GLY A 317 80.16 -24.07 -59.84
N ASN A 318 81.27 -24.82 -59.96
CA ASN A 318 82.59 -24.53 -59.34
C ASN A 318 83.39 -23.47 -60.15
N GLN A 319 84.40 -22.83 -59.55
CA GLN A 319 85.85 -23.16 -59.78
C GLN A 319 86.84 -22.02 -59.42
N SER A 320 87.78 -22.35 -58.53
CA SER A 320 89.18 -21.90 -58.33
C SER A 320 89.72 -20.51 -58.75
N THR A 321 90.37 -19.80 -57.81
CA THR A 321 91.76 -19.25 -57.97
C THR A 321 92.44 -19.04 -56.60
N PRO A 322 93.79 -19.11 -56.46
CA PRO A 322 94.48 -19.11 -55.16
C PRO A 322 95.33 -17.86 -54.82
N ALA A 323 95.72 -17.78 -53.55
CA ALA A 323 96.92 -17.13 -52.98
C ALA A 323 97.06 -15.58 -52.98
N GLN A 324 96.98 -14.99 -51.77
CA GLN A 324 98.13 -14.34 -51.10
C GLN A 324 97.85 -13.94 -49.63
N THR A 325 98.78 -14.32 -48.75
CA THR A 325 99.09 -13.78 -47.39
C THR A 325 100.45 -13.05 -47.46
N PRO A 326 101.08 -12.52 -46.37
CA PRO A 326 100.69 -12.23 -44.97
C PRO A 326 100.56 -10.68 -44.78
N PRO A 327 100.76 -10.00 -43.60
CA PRO A 327 100.85 -10.38 -42.16
C PRO A 327 99.58 -9.98 -41.37
N SER A 328 99.37 -10.21 -40.06
CA SER A 328 100.18 -10.50 -38.85
C SER A 328 100.71 -9.27 -38.06
N PRO A 329 100.89 -9.36 -36.73
CA PRO A 329 99.99 -9.87 -35.69
C PRO A 329 99.93 -8.75 -34.58
N PRO A 330 100.12 -8.94 -33.25
CA PRO A 330 99.85 -10.02 -32.31
C PRO A 330 98.93 -9.52 -31.14
N PRO A 331 99.06 -9.90 -29.86
CA PRO A 331 98.15 -10.89 -29.30
C PRO A 331 97.53 -10.46 -27.93
N PRO A 332 96.71 -11.29 -27.27
CA PRO A 332 96.09 -10.94 -25.99
C PRO A 332 96.99 -11.31 -24.79
N ALA A 333 96.50 -11.01 -23.58
CA ALA A 333 96.93 -11.69 -22.37
C ALA A 333 95.73 -11.99 -21.45
N GLN A 334 95.45 -13.29 -21.33
CA GLN A 334 94.97 -13.97 -20.12
C GLN A 334 96.02 -13.82 -18.98
N PRO A 335 95.77 -14.17 -17.70
CA PRO A 335 94.92 -15.27 -17.18
C PRO A 335 93.47 -14.91 -16.87
#